data_AF-A0A0G1THA2-F1
#
_entry.id   AF-A0A0G1THA2-F1
#
_cell.length_a   1.000
_cell.length_b   1.000
_cell.length_c   1.000
_cell.angle_alpha   90.00
_cell.angle_beta   90.00
_cell.angle_gamma   90.00
#
_symmetry.space_group_name_H-M   'P 1'
#
loop_
_entity.id
_entity.type
_entity.pdbx_description
1 polymer ?
#
loop_
_entity_poly.entity_id
_entity_poly.type
_entity_poly.pdbx_seq_one_letter_code
_entity_poly.pdbx_strand_id
1 'polypeptide(L)'
;MTTSLPNTSALNDIARALVAPRKGILAADESVPTAGKRLAPVGLENNEENRRLYRDLFFTTKGIGDYLSGVILFEETIGHKANDGTPFPQLLAEHGVIPGIKVDKGTVALAGFADEVITEGIDGLRERLQLFAKQGMKFAKWRAVILIDEKKGLPSEPCMRSNAGLLARYAALCQEAGIVPIIEPEVLYDKGNHSIEVAEQVTTAVLERVFEVVEAHRVDRSGLILKTSMVLAAQGFDGATWLR
;
A
#
# COMPACT_ATOMS: atom_id res chain seq x y z
N MET A 1 -3.57 31.56 4.74
CA MET A 1 -3.53 30.69 5.93
C MET A 1 -2.24 29.89 5.85
N THR A 2 -1.29 30.18 6.74
CA THR A 2 -0.02 29.44 6.84
C THR A 2 -0.29 28.11 7.51
N THR A 3 -0.37 27.03 6.74
CA THR A 3 -0.30 25.67 7.29
C THR A 3 1.12 25.48 7.80
N SER A 4 1.31 25.53 9.13
CA SER A 4 2.57 25.08 9.71
C SER A 4 2.74 23.62 9.32
N LEU A 5 3.87 23.27 8.71
CA LEU A 5 4.21 21.88 8.43
C LEU A 5 4.07 21.09 9.74
N PRO A 6 3.36 19.95 9.74
CA PRO A 6 3.19 19.13 10.93
C PRO A 6 4.55 18.78 11.52
N ASN A 7 4.59 18.58 12.84
CA ASN A 7 5.82 18.28 13.57
C ASN A 7 6.50 17.04 12.98
N THR A 8 7.47 17.27 12.10
CA THR A 8 8.19 16.27 11.32
C THR A 8 8.77 15.16 12.21
N SER A 9 9.15 15.50 13.45
CA SER A 9 9.61 14.54 14.45
C SER A 9 8.61 13.41 14.72
N ALA A 10 7.31 13.72 14.81
CA ALA A 10 6.29 12.73 15.15
C ALA A 10 6.06 11.70 14.03
N LEU A 11 6.07 12.13 12.77
CA LEU A 11 5.95 11.21 11.62
C LEU A 11 7.16 10.28 11.53
N ASN A 12 8.35 10.81 11.81
CA ASN A 12 9.60 10.05 11.78
C ASN A 12 9.62 8.97 12.86
N ASP A 13 9.12 9.29 14.06
CA ASP A 13 9.03 8.33 15.15
C ASP A 13 8.03 7.20 14.83
N ILE A 14 6.89 7.52 14.23
CA ILE A 14 5.92 6.52 13.73
C ILE A 14 6.55 5.64 12.64
N ALA A 15 7.23 6.25 11.65
CA ALA A 15 7.88 5.52 10.57
C ALA A 15 8.95 4.56 11.11
N ARG A 16 9.79 5.01 12.06
CA ARG A 16 10.78 4.14 12.73
C ARG A 16 10.13 3.01 13.52
N ALA A 17 9.01 3.28 14.21
CA ALA A 17 8.28 2.25 14.94
C ALA A 17 7.69 1.18 13.99
N LEU A 18 7.19 1.58 12.82
CA LEU A 18 6.68 0.69 11.79
C LEU A 18 7.76 -0.23 11.19
N VAL A 19 9.03 0.18 11.20
CA VAL A 19 10.16 -0.64 10.71
C VAL A 19 11.06 -1.13 11.84
N ALA A 20 10.50 -1.31 13.04
CA ALA A 20 11.24 -1.79 14.21
C ALA A 20 11.92 -3.15 13.90
N PRO A 21 13.16 -3.37 14.41
CA PRO A 21 13.87 -4.63 14.17
C PRO A 21 13.03 -5.86 14.54
N ARG A 22 13.05 -6.87 13.66
CA ARG A 22 12.33 -8.15 13.81
C ARG A 22 10.80 -8.04 13.80
N LYS A 23 10.24 -6.89 13.45
CA LYS A 23 8.80 -6.72 13.23
C LYS A 23 8.49 -6.42 11.76
N GLY A 24 7.24 -6.66 11.37
CA GLY A 24 6.73 -6.35 10.04
C GLY A 24 5.33 -5.74 10.06
N ILE A 25 4.83 -5.42 8.87
CA ILE A 25 3.48 -4.91 8.68
C ILE A 25 2.62 -6.02 8.07
N LEU A 26 1.45 -6.28 8.67
CA LEU A 26 0.45 -7.15 8.07
C LEU A 26 -0.48 -6.33 7.17
N ALA A 27 -0.56 -6.70 5.89
CA ALA A 27 -1.51 -6.13 4.95
C ALA A 27 -2.84 -6.88 5.03
N ALA A 28 -3.77 -6.40 5.86
CA ALA A 28 -5.14 -6.91 6.02
C ALA A 28 -6.17 -5.97 5.37
N ASP A 29 -5.75 -5.31 4.28
CA ASP A 29 -6.48 -4.27 3.56
C ASP A 29 -7.22 -4.81 2.31
N GLU A 30 -7.58 -6.10 2.30
CA GLU A 30 -8.32 -6.67 1.20
C GLU A 30 -9.69 -5.99 1.06
N SER A 31 -9.94 -5.43 -0.13
CA SER A 31 -11.26 -4.95 -0.51
C SER A 31 -12.29 -6.08 -0.46
N VAL A 32 -13.58 -5.76 -0.39
CA VAL A 32 -14.67 -6.75 -0.36
C VAL A 32 -14.54 -7.82 -1.47
N PRO A 33 -14.26 -7.47 -2.75
CA PRO A 33 -14.05 -8.49 -3.78
C PRO A 33 -12.80 -9.37 -3.54
N THR A 34 -11.73 -8.77 -3.00
CA THR A 34 -10.47 -9.48 -2.75
C THR A 34 -10.61 -10.44 -1.57
N ALA A 35 -11.27 -10.02 -0.49
CA ALA A 35 -11.59 -10.88 0.65
C ALA A 35 -12.45 -12.08 0.22
N GLY A 36 -13.44 -11.88 -0.66
CA GLY A 36 -14.23 -12.97 -1.23
C GLY A 36 -13.39 -14.03 -1.95
N LYS A 37 -12.35 -13.64 -2.69
CA LYS A 37 -11.40 -14.58 -3.33
C LYS A 37 -10.58 -15.39 -2.31
N ARG A 38 -10.41 -14.89 -1.07
CA ARG A 38 -9.71 -15.59 0.02
C ARG A 38 -10.65 -16.53 0.79
N LEU A 39 -11.93 -16.17 0.91
CA LEU A 39 -12.96 -16.96 1.60
C LEU A 39 -13.47 -18.13 0.75
N ALA A 40 -13.55 -17.97 -0.57
CA ALA A 40 -14.14 -18.99 -1.45
C ALA A 40 -13.42 -20.37 -1.41
N PRO A 41 -12.08 -20.47 -1.40
CA PRO A 41 -11.39 -21.77 -1.34
C PRO A 41 -11.67 -22.59 -0.07
N VAL A 42 -12.10 -21.94 1.02
CA VAL A 42 -12.46 -22.59 2.29
C VAL A 42 -13.97 -22.75 2.47
N GLY A 43 -14.76 -22.51 1.41
CA GLY A 43 -16.21 -22.72 1.41
C GLY A 43 -17.02 -21.66 2.17
N LEU A 44 -16.44 -20.48 2.45
CA LEU A 44 -17.13 -19.40 3.15
C LEU A 44 -17.72 -18.37 2.17
N GLU A 45 -18.94 -17.93 2.45
CA GLU A 45 -19.59 -16.85 1.71
C GLU A 45 -18.90 -15.50 1.96
N ASN A 46 -18.86 -14.63 0.95
CA ASN A 46 -18.36 -13.27 1.08
C ASN A 46 -19.40 -12.31 1.69
N ASN A 47 -19.82 -12.57 2.93
CA ASN A 47 -20.65 -11.66 3.72
C ASN A 47 -19.79 -10.87 4.75
N GLU A 48 -20.36 -9.80 5.31
CA GLU A 48 -19.66 -8.89 6.22
C GLU A 48 -19.16 -9.61 7.48
N GLU A 49 -19.97 -10.50 8.05
CA GLU A 49 -19.63 -11.24 9.27
C GLU A 49 -18.45 -12.19 9.05
N ASN A 50 -18.41 -12.93 7.94
CA ASN A 50 -17.27 -13.78 7.60
C ASN A 50 -15.99 -12.95 7.37
N ARG A 51 -16.12 -11.76 6.75
CA ARG A 51 -14.99 -10.83 6.61
C ARG A 51 -14.54 -10.30 7.97
N ARG A 52 -15.46 -9.98 8.89
CA ARG A 52 -15.15 -9.55 10.26
C ARG A 52 -14.44 -10.65 11.03
N LEU A 53 -14.98 -11.87 11.07
CA LEU A 53 -14.42 -13.04 11.74
C LEU A 53 -13.03 -13.40 11.19
N TYR A 54 -12.82 -13.28 9.88
CA TYR A 54 -11.50 -13.48 9.27
C TYR A 54 -10.45 -12.50 9.81
N ARG A 55 -10.83 -11.23 10.05
CA ARG A 55 -9.91 -10.23 10.65
C ARG A 55 -9.75 -10.43 12.15
N ASP A 56 -10.83 -10.76 12.84
CA ASP A 56 -10.84 -11.09 14.27
C ASP A 56 -9.83 -12.20 14.59
N LEU A 57 -9.80 -13.26 13.77
CA LEU A 57 -8.83 -14.35 13.88
C LEU A 57 -7.38 -13.85 13.94
N PHE A 58 -7.00 -12.92 13.07
CA PHE A 58 -5.65 -12.36 13.08
C PHE A 58 -5.46 -11.42 14.27
N PHE A 59 -6.36 -10.45 14.45
CA PHE A 59 -6.11 -9.33 15.37
C PHE A 59 -6.21 -9.72 16.85
N THR A 60 -6.90 -10.82 17.16
CA THR A 60 -6.97 -11.39 18.52
C THR A 60 -5.85 -12.41 18.81
N THR A 61 -4.92 -12.63 17.86
CA THR A 61 -3.79 -13.55 18.06
C THR A 61 -2.92 -13.05 19.22
N LYS A 62 -2.82 -13.87 20.27
CA LYS A 62 -2.01 -13.55 21.44
C LYS A 62 -0.54 -13.35 21.05
N GLY A 63 0.05 -12.24 21.48
CA GLY A 63 1.45 -11.90 21.18
C GLY A 63 1.68 -11.39 19.75
N ILE A 64 0.63 -11.03 19.00
CA ILE A 64 0.77 -10.46 17.65
C ILE A 64 1.72 -9.25 17.61
N GLY A 65 1.68 -8.42 18.65
CA GLY A 65 2.55 -7.24 18.80
C GLY A 65 4.03 -7.55 18.93
N ASP A 66 4.44 -8.78 19.22
CA ASP A 66 5.85 -9.16 19.28
C ASP A 66 6.50 -9.19 17.88
N TYR A 67 5.67 -9.42 16.85
CA TYR A 67 6.12 -9.60 15.46
C TYR A 67 5.54 -8.58 14.49
N LEU A 68 4.42 -7.95 14.83
CA LEU A 68 3.82 -6.90 14.02
C LEU A 68 4.04 -5.53 14.63
N SER A 69 4.53 -4.61 13.82
CA SER A 69 4.61 -3.18 14.16
C SER A 69 3.36 -2.44 13.69
N GLY A 70 2.72 -2.89 12.61
CA GLY A 70 1.50 -2.28 12.10
C GLY A 70 0.62 -3.22 11.29
N VAL A 71 -0.63 -2.82 11.12
CA VAL A 71 -1.63 -3.51 10.30
C VAL A 71 -2.30 -2.51 9.38
N ILE A 72 -2.35 -2.81 8.08
CA ILE A 72 -3.10 -2.02 7.10
C ILE A 72 -4.53 -2.56 7.06
N LEU A 73 -5.51 -1.70 7.29
CA LEU A 73 -6.93 -2.02 7.29
C LEU A 73 -7.60 -1.56 5.99
N PHE A 74 -8.72 -2.20 5.66
CA PHE A 74 -9.68 -1.69 4.68
C PHE A 74 -10.74 -0.83 5.38
N GLU A 75 -11.37 0.09 4.65
CA GLU A 75 -12.32 1.08 5.22
C GLU A 75 -13.48 0.41 5.99
N GLU A 76 -14.05 -0.68 5.46
CA GLU A 76 -15.07 -1.49 6.15
C GLU A 76 -14.58 -1.99 7.52
N THR A 77 -13.31 -2.40 7.60
CA THR A 77 -12.71 -3.00 8.81
C THR A 77 -12.53 -2.00 9.95
N ILE A 78 -12.47 -0.70 9.66
CA ILE A 78 -12.39 0.35 10.70
C ILE A 78 -13.66 0.36 11.56
N GLY A 79 -14.82 0.09 10.95
CA GLY A 79 -16.12 0.05 11.65
C GLY A 79 -16.39 -1.25 12.40
N HIS A 80 -15.57 -2.28 12.17
CA HIS A 80 -15.73 -3.60 12.76
C HIS A 80 -15.19 -3.69 14.19
N LYS A 81 -15.72 -4.69 14.90
CA LYS A 81 -15.37 -5.01 16.28
C LYS A 81 -14.97 -6.47 16.42
N ALA A 82 -14.10 -6.73 17.38
CA ALA A 82 -13.81 -8.07 17.85
C ALA A 82 -15.01 -8.68 18.59
N ASN A 83 -14.95 -9.98 18.87
CA ASN A 83 -16.06 -10.70 19.51
C ASN A 83 -16.39 -10.19 20.93
N ASP A 84 -15.44 -9.56 21.60
CA ASP A 84 -15.62 -8.90 22.91
C ASP A 84 -16.23 -7.49 22.80
N GLY A 85 -16.47 -7.01 21.59
CA GLY A 85 -17.01 -5.68 21.30
C GLY A 85 -15.96 -4.58 21.12
N THR A 86 -14.66 -4.89 21.27
CA THR A 86 -13.58 -3.92 21.11
C THR A 86 -13.40 -3.55 19.63
N PRO A 87 -13.39 -2.26 19.24
CA PRO A 87 -13.10 -1.84 17.87
C PRO A 87 -11.70 -2.32 17.42
N PHE A 88 -11.56 -2.83 16.19
CA PHE A 88 -10.27 -3.36 15.74
C PHE A 88 -9.10 -2.36 15.81
N PRO A 89 -9.25 -1.08 15.45
CA PRO A 89 -8.18 -0.10 15.64
C PRO A 89 -7.71 0.03 17.10
N GLN A 90 -8.66 -0.04 18.05
CA GLN A 90 -8.37 0.01 19.47
C GLN A 90 -7.65 -1.28 19.93
N LEU A 91 -8.18 -2.44 19.53
CA LEU A 91 -7.58 -3.75 19.85
C LEU A 91 -6.11 -3.81 19.40
N LEU A 92 -5.82 -3.38 18.16
CA LEU A 92 -4.45 -3.36 17.63
C LEU A 92 -3.55 -2.44 18.45
N ALA A 93 -4.02 -1.24 18.78
CA ALA A 93 -3.25 -0.27 19.58
C ALA A 93 -2.95 -0.81 20.99
N GLU A 94 -3.89 -1.50 21.63
CA GLU A 94 -3.69 -2.16 22.94
C GLU A 94 -2.62 -3.26 22.89
N HIS A 95 -2.45 -3.91 21.73
CA HIS A 95 -1.39 -4.89 21.49
C HIS A 95 -0.07 -4.26 20.99
N GLY A 96 0.06 -2.94 21.00
CA GLY A 96 1.24 -2.23 20.51
C GLY A 96 1.43 -2.32 19.00
N VAL A 97 0.36 -2.63 18.26
CA VAL A 97 0.35 -2.69 16.79
C VAL A 97 -0.28 -1.40 16.26
N ILE A 98 0.45 -0.68 15.42
CA ILE A 98 0.01 0.59 14.86
C ILE A 98 -1.07 0.33 13.79
N PRO A 99 -2.26 0.93 13.88
CA PRO A 99 -3.27 0.76 12.84
C PRO A 99 -3.03 1.74 11.68
N GLY A 100 -3.18 1.25 10.46
CA GLY A 100 -3.11 2.02 9.22
C GLY A 100 -4.23 1.69 8.26
N ILE A 101 -4.34 2.45 7.18
CA ILE A 101 -5.50 2.40 6.29
C ILE A 101 -5.11 2.43 4.81
N LYS A 102 -5.70 1.56 4.01
CA LYS A 102 -5.68 1.69 2.54
C LYS A 102 -6.62 2.82 2.12
N VAL A 103 -6.10 3.79 1.36
CA VAL A 103 -6.89 4.96 0.95
C VAL A 103 -7.09 5.09 -0.56
N ASP A 104 -6.36 4.30 -1.36
CA ASP A 104 -6.59 4.20 -2.80
C ASP A 104 -7.93 3.52 -3.12
N LYS A 105 -8.54 3.92 -4.24
CA LYS A 105 -9.83 3.41 -4.73
C LYS A 105 -9.67 2.41 -5.88
N GLY A 106 -8.48 1.83 -6.02
CA GLY A 106 -8.17 0.87 -7.07
C GLY A 106 -7.71 1.51 -8.38
N THR A 107 -7.40 0.64 -9.35
CA THR A 107 -6.81 1.01 -10.64
C THR A 107 -7.86 1.25 -11.71
N VAL A 108 -7.62 2.24 -12.57
CA VAL A 108 -8.35 2.51 -13.80
C VAL A 108 -7.40 2.54 -14.99
N ALA A 109 -7.92 2.32 -16.19
CA ALA A 109 -7.12 2.38 -17.40
C ALA A 109 -6.52 3.78 -17.61
N LEU A 110 -5.25 3.85 -17.97
CA LEU A 110 -4.60 5.10 -18.35
C LEU A 110 -5.04 5.47 -19.77
N ALA A 111 -5.77 6.58 -19.91
CA ALA A 111 -6.36 6.98 -21.18
C ALA A 111 -5.30 7.17 -22.28
N GLY A 112 -5.45 6.44 -23.39
CA GLY A 112 -4.51 6.47 -24.51
C GLY A 112 -3.30 5.53 -24.38
N PHE A 113 -3.19 4.77 -23.28
CA PHE A 113 -2.09 3.85 -23.02
C PHE A 113 -2.64 2.43 -22.76
N ALA A 114 -2.54 1.58 -23.77
CA ALA A 114 -3.09 0.23 -23.72
C ALA A 114 -2.45 -0.61 -22.61
N ASP A 115 -3.27 -1.40 -21.91
CA ASP A 115 -2.89 -2.27 -20.79
C ASP A 115 -2.35 -1.56 -19.53
N GLU A 116 -2.04 -0.27 -19.60
CA GLU A 116 -1.51 0.50 -18.48
C GLU A 116 -2.63 1.08 -17.61
N VAL A 117 -2.30 1.26 -16.33
CA VAL A 117 -3.26 1.73 -15.33
C VAL A 117 -2.68 2.83 -14.46
N ILE A 118 -3.58 3.65 -13.92
CA ILE A 118 -3.31 4.57 -12.82
C ILE A 118 -4.25 4.27 -11.67
N THR A 119 -3.91 4.73 -10.48
CA THR A 119 -4.72 4.51 -9.28
C THR A 119 -5.56 5.74 -8.95
N GLU A 120 -6.82 5.54 -8.58
CA GLU A 120 -7.74 6.60 -8.17
C GLU A 120 -7.82 6.79 -6.66
N GLY A 121 -8.41 7.91 -6.23
CA GLY A 121 -8.71 8.17 -4.82
C GLY A 121 -8.17 9.49 -4.25
N ILE A 122 -7.55 10.35 -5.08
CA ILE A 122 -7.03 11.66 -4.67
C ILE A 122 -8.16 12.64 -4.34
N ASP A 123 -9.26 12.58 -5.09
CA ASP A 123 -10.40 13.48 -4.87
C ASP A 123 -11.06 13.19 -3.50
N GLY A 124 -11.16 14.24 -2.68
CA GLY A 124 -11.63 14.16 -1.28
C GLY A 124 -10.66 13.47 -0.32
N LEU A 125 -9.43 13.15 -0.74
CA LEU A 125 -8.47 12.42 0.10
C LEU A 125 -8.06 13.20 1.35
N ARG A 126 -7.92 14.53 1.26
CA ARG A 126 -7.55 15.38 2.41
C ARG A 126 -8.53 15.20 3.56
N GLU A 127 -9.82 15.31 3.28
CA GLU A 127 -10.90 15.20 4.26
C GLU A 127 -10.97 13.79 4.84
N ARG A 128 -10.80 12.76 3.99
CA ARG A 128 -10.73 11.36 4.43
C ARG A 128 -9.55 11.10 5.36
N LEU A 129 -8.35 11.60 5.04
CA LEU A 129 -7.17 11.45 5.89
C LEU A 129 -7.35 12.13 7.25
N GLN A 130 -7.97 13.31 7.29
CA GLN A 130 -8.29 13.97 8.56
C GLN A 130 -9.27 13.15 9.41
N LEU A 131 -10.25 12.49 8.78
CA LEU A 131 -11.17 11.58 9.47
C LEU A 131 -10.42 10.35 10.00
N PHE A 132 -9.60 9.71 9.17
CA PHE A 132 -8.83 8.53 9.56
C PHE A 132 -7.83 8.83 10.70
N ALA A 133 -7.19 10.00 10.68
CA ALA A 133 -6.33 10.46 11.78
C ALA A 133 -7.12 10.58 13.10
N LYS A 134 -8.35 11.14 13.06
CA LYS A 134 -9.25 11.21 14.23
C LYS A 134 -9.71 9.82 14.71
N GLN A 135 -9.81 8.86 13.80
CA GLN A 135 -10.10 7.45 14.12
C GLN A 135 -8.87 6.66 14.58
N GLY A 136 -7.72 7.34 14.76
CA GLY A 136 -6.51 6.74 15.32
C GLY A 136 -5.55 6.12 14.30
N MET A 137 -5.84 6.18 13.00
CA MET A 137 -4.91 5.71 11.96
C MET A 137 -3.64 6.55 11.97
N LYS A 138 -2.48 5.89 11.93
CA LYS A 138 -1.17 6.57 12.00
C LYS A 138 -0.38 6.50 10.70
N PHE A 139 -0.76 5.58 9.82
CA PHE A 139 -0.17 5.47 8.49
C PHE A 139 -1.24 5.08 7.47
N ALA A 140 -0.95 5.35 6.21
CA ALA A 140 -1.83 4.99 5.11
C ALA A 140 -1.06 4.22 4.05
N LYS A 141 -1.78 3.62 3.11
CA LYS A 141 -1.19 2.92 1.97
C LYS A 141 -1.86 3.31 0.66
N TRP A 142 -1.05 3.50 -0.38
CA TRP A 142 -1.49 3.71 -1.75
C TRP A 142 -0.69 2.84 -2.72
N ARG A 143 -1.40 1.99 -3.48
CA ARG A 143 -0.81 1.10 -4.48
C ARG A 143 -0.89 1.67 -5.89
N ALA A 144 0.25 1.78 -6.57
CA ALA A 144 0.34 1.91 -8.02
C ALA A 144 0.75 0.55 -8.63
N VAL A 145 0.25 0.26 -9.82
CA VAL A 145 0.48 -1.03 -10.50
C VAL A 145 1.23 -0.77 -11.79
N ILE A 146 2.40 -1.38 -11.93
CA ILE A 146 3.29 -1.24 -13.07
C ILE A 146 3.45 -2.61 -13.75
N LEU A 147 3.17 -2.66 -15.05
CA LEU A 147 3.28 -3.88 -15.85
C LEU A 147 4.57 -3.87 -16.66
N ILE A 148 5.16 -5.06 -16.85
CA ILE A 148 6.27 -5.29 -17.76
C ILE A 148 5.76 -6.09 -18.96
N ASP A 149 5.95 -5.53 -20.16
CA ASP A 149 5.75 -6.22 -21.44
C ASP A 149 6.72 -5.62 -22.46
N GLU A 150 7.85 -6.29 -22.65
CA GLU A 150 8.92 -5.83 -23.55
C GLU A 150 8.43 -5.67 -24.99
N LYS A 151 7.51 -6.52 -25.45
CA LYS A 151 6.98 -6.46 -26.83
C LYS A 151 6.10 -5.24 -27.07
N LYS A 152 5.44 -4.77 -26.00
CA LYS A 152 4.60 -3.57 -26.03
C LYS A 152 5.32 -2.31 -25.54
N GLY A 153 6.58 -2.43 -25.10
CA GLY A 153 7.35 -1.32 -24.55
C GLY A 153 6.82 -0.82 -23.20
N LEU A 154 6.30 -1.73 -22.36
CA LEU A 154 5.78 -1.39 -21.03
C LEU A 154 6.84 -1.58 -19.92
N PRO A 155 6.84 -0.73 -18.88
CA PRO A 155 5.95 0.41 -18.70
C PRO A 155 6.36 1.61 -19.55
N SER A 156 5.38 2.37 -20.02
CA SER A 156 5.64 3.61 -20.74
C SER A 156 6.05 4.73 -19.78
N GLU A 157 6.79 5.70 -20.32
CA GLU A 157 7.20 6.89 -19.59
C GLU A 157 6.00 7.68 -19.00
N PRO A 158 4.89 7.91 -19.74
CA PRO A 158 3.69 8.52 -19.18
C PRO A 158 3.07 7.73 -18.02
N CYS A 159 3.02 6.39 -18.09
CA CYS A 159 2.52 5.56 -17.00
C CYS A 159 3.35 5.71 -15.72
N MET A 160 4.69 5.67 -15.86
CA MET A 160 5.60 5.88 -14.73
C MET A 160 5.41 7.27 -14.12
N ARG A 161 5.37 8.35 -14.92
CA ARG A 161 5.18 9.72 -14.41
C ARG A 161 3.80 9.94 -13.77
N SER A 162 2.73 9.42 -14.38
CA SER A 162 1.38 9.57 -13.84
C SER A 162 1.25 8.90 -12.48
N ASN A 163 1.75 7.67 -12.34
CA ASN A 163 1.75 6.97 -11.05
C ASN A 163 2.67 7.64 -10.02
N ALA A 164 3.87 8.10 -10.42
CA ALA A 164 4.78 8.85 -9.54
C ALA A 164 4.13 10.14 -9.01
N GLY A 165 3.45 10.90 -9.88
CA GLY A 165 2.70 12.11 -9.50
C GLY A 165 1.57 11.83 -8.51
N LEU A 166 0.82 10.75 -8.72
CA LEU A 166 -0.25 10.36 -7.80
C LEU A 166 0.31 9.93 -6.44
N LEU A 167 1.36 9.11 -6.40
CA LEU A 167 2.03 8.68 -5.17
C LEU A 167 2.60 9.88 -4.38
N ALA A 168 3.23 10.84 -5.05
CA ALA A 168 3.79 12.02 -4.39
C ALA A 168 2.69 12.94 -3.82
N ARG A 169 1.61 13.18 -4.58
CA ARG A 169 0.45 13.95 -4.10
C ARG A 169 -0.23 13.27 -2.91
N TYR A 170 -0.43 11.95 -2.99
CA TYR A 170 -0.93 11.14 -1.88
C TYR A 170 -0.03 11.26 -0.63
N ALA A 171 1.29 11.14 -0.80
CA ALA A 171 2.24 11.18 0.30
C ALA A 171 2.25 12.56 0.98
N ALA A 172 2.24 13.65 0.21
CA ALA A 172 2.16 15.00 0.74
C ALA A 172 0.88 15.22 1.56
N LEU A 173 -0.27 14.74 1.06
CA LEU A 173 -1.55 14.83 1.79
C LEU A 173 -1.55 14.01 3.08
N CYS A 174 -0.92 12.83 3.09
CA CYS A 174 -0.77 12.04 4.31
C CYS A 174 0.05 12.78 5.35
N GLN A 175 1.20 13.32 4.96
CA GLN A 175 2.06 14.06 5.87
C GLN A 175 1.36 15.31 6.40
N GLU A 176 0.65 16.08 5.54
CA GLU A 176 -0.21 17.21 5.94
C GLU A 176 -1.20 16.83 7.05
N ALA A 177 -1.77 15.62 6.99
CA ALA A 177 -2.72 15.09 7.96
C ALA A 177 -2.08 14.41 9.18
N GLY A 178 -0.74 14.39 9.30
CA GLY A 178 -0.04 13.69 10.40
C GLY A 178 -0.08 12.16 10.28
N ILE A 179 -0.17 11.63 9.05
CA ILE A 179 -0.19 10.21 8.71
C ILE A 179 1.07 9.86 7.92
N VAL A 180 1.76 8.77 8.29
CA VAL A 180 2.91 8.26 7.52
C VAL A 180 2.42 7.61 6.20
N PRO A 181 2.86 8.05 5.01
CA PRO A 181 2.51 7.38 3.77
C PRO A 181 3.38 6.14 3.53
N ILE A 182 2.72 5.02 3.18
CA ILE A 182 3.33 3.91 2.44
C ILE A 182 3.04 4.14 0.97
N ILE A 183 4.09 4.46 0.20
CA ILE A 183 4.01 4.49 -1.26
C ILE A 183 4.34 3.10 -1.81
N GLU A 184 3.47 2.56 -2.67
CA GLU A 184 3.61 1.22 -3.22
C GLU A 184 3.64 1.22 -4.76
N PRO A 185 4.78 1.55 -5.41
CA PRO A 185 4.96 1.34 -6.84
C PRO A 185 5.28 -0.13 -7.12
N GLU A 186 4.23 -0.95 -7.28
CA GLU A 186 4.38 -2.39 -7.47
C GLU A 186 4.65 -2.74 -8.93
N VAL A 187 5.86 -3.22 -9.22
CA VAL A 187 6.21 -3.84 -10.49
C VAL A 187 5.75 -5.30 -10.44
N LEU A 188 4.84 -5.67 -11.35
CA LEU A 188 4.21 -6.98 -11.34
C LEU A 188 5.12 -8.07 -11.93
N TYR A 189 5.23 -9.19 -11.22
CA TYR A 189 5.96 -10.38 -11.65
C TYR A 189 5.03 -11.55 -12.02
N ASP A 190 3.74 -11.50 -11.66
CA ASP A 190 2.77 -12.59 -11.85
C ASP A 190 2.39 -12.81 -13.33
N LYS A 191 2.79 -11.90 -14.21
CA LYS A 191 2.50 -11.91 -15.64
C LYS A 191 3.75 -11.64 -16.46
N GLY A 192 3.75 -12.15 -17.69
CA GLY A 192 4.82 -11.92 -18.66
C GLY A 192 5.85 -13.05 -18.71
N ASN A 193 6.95 -12.78 -19.42
CA ASN A 193 8.08 -13.70 -19.63
C ASN A 193 9.42 -12.95 -19.54
N HIS A 194 9.47 -11.88 -18.76
CA HIS A 194 10.65 -11.03 -18.60
C HIS A 194 11.66 -11.68 -17.65
N SER A 195 12.95 -11.44 -17.89
CA SER A 195 14.02 -11.91 -17.02
C SER A 195 14.15 -11.05 -15.76
N ILE A 196 15.00 -11.48 -14.82
CA ILE A 196 15.27 -10.71 -13.60
C ILE A 196 16.00 -9.39 -13.90
N GLU A 197 16.84 -9.35 -14.94
CA GLU A 197 17.56 -8.15 -15.39
C GLU A 197 16.58 -7.11 -15.95
N VAL A 198 15.57 -7.55 -16.70
CA VAL A 198 14.51 -6.65 -17.18
C VAL A 198 13.69 -6.12 -16.00
N ALA A 199 13.35 -6.98 -15.03
CA ALA A 199 12.67 -6.56 -13.82
C ALA A 199 13.49 -5.54 -13.01
N GLU A 200 14.82 -5.72 -12.93
CA GLU A 200 15.74 -4.79 -12.27
C GLU A 200 15.75 -3.42 -12.97
N GLN A 201 15.87 -3.42 -14.31
CA GLN A 201 15.88 -2.20 -15.11
C GLN A 201 14.58 -1.42 -14.94
N VAL A 202 13.44 -2.09 -15.05
CA VAL A 202 12.13 -1.45 -14.88
C VAL A 202 11.94 -0.96 -13.44
N THR A 203 12.29 -1.77 -12.44
CA THR A 203 12.16 -1.37 -11.02
C THR A 203 13.01 -0.14 -10.73
N THR A 204 14.25 -0.09 -11.23
CA THR A 204 15.14 1.07 -11.11
C THR A 204 14.51 2.31 -11.73
N ALA A 205 14.07 2.23 -13.00
CA ALA A 205 13.46 3.37 -13.70
C ALA A 205 12.20 3.91 -13.00
N VAL A 206 11.35 3.01 -12.50
CA VAL A 206 10.15 3.36 -11.73
C VAL A 206 10.52 4.07 -10.43
N LEU A 207 11.47 3.52 -9.66
CA LEU A 207 11.87 4.10 -8.37
C LEU A 207 12.57 5.46 -8.55
N GLU A 208 13.42 5.63 -9.56
CA GLU A 208 14.02 6.92 -9.90
C GLU A 208 12.94 7.97 -10.17
N ARG A 209 11.94 7.64 -11.00
CA ARG A 209 10.85 8.57 -11.33
C ARG A 209 9.96 8.87 -10.13
N VAL A 210 9.68 7.88 -9.29
CA VAL A 210 8.93 8.08 -8.04
C VAL A 210 9.67 9.03 -7.11
N PHE A 211 10.96 8.81 -6.85
CA PHE A 211 11.70 9.64 -5.90
C PHE A 211 12.03 11.03 -6.44
N GLU A 212 12.25 11.20 -7.75
CA GLU A 212 12.32 12.51 -8.41
C GLU A 212 11.07 13.35 -8.09
N VAL A 213 9.88 12.75 -8.25
CA VAL A 213 8.61 13.45 -8.08
C VAL A 213 8.24 13.64 -6.60
N VAL A 214 8.56 12.68 -5.73
CA VAL A 214 8.40 12.78 -4.26
C VAL A 214 9.21 13.96 -3.72
N GLU A 215 10.46 14.12 -4.17
CA GLU A 215 11.31 15.25 -3.79
C GLU A 215 10.75 16.59 -4.31
N ALA A 216 10.30 16.63 -5.57
CA ALA A 216 9.68 17.82 -6.14
C ALA A 216 8.40 18.26 -5.38
N HIS A 217 7.70 17.32 -4.75
CA HIS A 217 6.53 17.59 -3.89
C HIS A 217 6.90 17.93 -2.44
N ARG A 218 8.19 17.98 -2.10
CA ARG A 218 8.71 18.28 -0.75
C ARG A 218 8.20 17.33 0.33
N VAL A 219 7.96 16.08 -0.04
CA VAL A 219 7.61 15.02 0.91
C VAL A 219 8.85 14.70 1.74
N ASP A 220 8.71 14.70 3.07
CA ASP A 220 9.80 14.30 3.95
C ASP A 220 10.00 12.78 3.89
N ARG A 221 11.15 12.37 3.36
CA ARG A 221 11.49 10.95 3.19
C ARG A 221 11.68 10.22 4.52
N SER A 222 12.01 10.94 5.61
CA SER A 222 12.22 10.32 6.92
C SER A 222 10.91 9.89 7.60
N GLY A 223 9.79 10.45 7.18
CA GLY A 223 8.44 10.09 7.59
C GLY A 223 7.64 9.36 6.51
N LEU A 224 8.30 8.60 5.63
CA LEU A 224 7.71 7.84 4.52
C LEU A 224 8.24 6.41 4.52
N ILE A 225 7.40 5.46 4.09
CA ILE A 225 7.79 4.06 3.89
C ILE A 225 7.62 3.70 2.41
N LEU A 226 8.62 3.05 1.83
CA LEU A 226 8.54 2.45 0.51
C LEU A 226 8.12 0.99 0.64
N LYS A 227 7.05 0.60 -0.04
CA LYS A 227 6.67 -0.80 -0.25
C LYS A 227 6.88 -1.11 -1.72
N THR A 228 7.77 -2.04 -2.04
CA THR A 228 8.05 -2.39 -3.44
C THR A 228 8.06 -3.90 -3.60
N SER A 229 7.87 -4.35 -4.84
CA SER A 229 8.12 -5.74 -5.20
C SER A 229 9.59 -6.05 -5.00
N MET A 230 9.90 -7.30 -4.65
CA MET A 230 11.25 -7.80 -4.90
C MET A 230 11.51 -7.80 -6.41
N VAL A 231 12.76 -7.59 -6.81
CA VAL A 231 13.18 -7.78 -8.20
C VAL A 231 13.20 -9.28 -8.47
N LEU A 232 12.23 -9.74 -9.27
CA LEU A 232 12.04 -11.14 -9.63
C LEU A 232 11.81 -11.25 -11.13
N ALA A 233 12.28 -12.34 -11.74
CA ALA A 233 11.82 -12.72 -13.07
C ALA A 233 10.31 -12.98 -13.04
N ALA A 234 9.67 -12.89 -14.22
CA ALA A 234 8.26 -13.20 -14.34
C ALA A 234 7.98 -14.64 -13.86
N GLN A 235 6.82 -14.88 -13.25
CA GLN A 235 6.41 -16.22 -12.83
C GLN A 235 6.37 -17.22 -14.01
N GLY A 236 6.11 -16.72 -15.22
CA GLY A 236 6.11 -17.50 -16.46
C GLY A 236 7.48 -17.60 -17.15
N PHE A 237 8.55 -17.05 -16.57
CA PHE A 237 9.88 -17.00 -17.19
C PHE A 237 10.47 -18.41 -17.38
N ASP A 238 10.64 -18.84 -18.63
CA ASP A 238 11.07 -20.19 -18.97
C ASP A 238 12.59 -20.35 -19.18
N GLY A 239 13.36 -19.26 -19.20
CA GLY A 239 14.82 -19.24 -19.38
C GLY A 239 15.32 -19.81 -20.72
N ALA A 240 14.44 -20.32 -21.58
CA ALA A 240 14.81 -21.03 -22.81
C ALA A 240 15.41 -20.11 -23.89
N THR A 241 15.22 -18.79 -23.74
CA THR A 241 15.82 -17.75 -24.57
C THR A 241 17.25 -17.40 -24.21
N TRP A 242 17.79 -17.84 -23.06
CA TRP A 242 19.18 -17.56 -22.66
C TRP A 242 20.22 -18.52 -23.23
N LEU A 243 19.78 -19.61 -23.88
CA LEU A 243 20.65 -20.65 -24.45
C LEU A 243 20.76 -20.58 -25.98
N ARG A 244 20.49 -19.42 -26.61
CA ARG A 244 20.68 -19.22 -28.05
C ARG A 244 21.61 -18.07 -28.35
#